data_AF-A0A4R8T352-F1
#
_entry.id   AF-A0A4R8T352-F1
#
_cell.length_a   1.000
_cell.length_b   1.000
_cell.length_c   1.000
_cell.angle_alpha   90.00
_cell.angle_beta   90.00
_cell.angle_gamma   90.00
#
_symmetry.space_group_name_H-M   'P 1'
#
loop_
_entity.id
_entity.type
_entity.pdbx_description
1 polymer ?
#
loop_
_entity_poly.entity_id
_entity_poly.type
_entity_poly.pdbx_seq_one_letter_code
_entity_poly.pdbx_strand_id
1 'polypeptide(L)'
;MADPLQDVEWSAELRVGVKDISRLMREGLHWSTDSIWKEPGYVDSSLENETDHVKKSWTLARHYYLLDLGGDAFWVGKLVVFARQLKVLSHFRVETLAPDMVHGAYAARSDARNQICYSYEVDGKVRLNALYDDMPLTGWWPWPKSQSAKQTGEEAEEETGEEGGKTAVEGGSGGRH
;
A
#
# COMPACT_ATOMS: atom_id res chain seq x y z
N MET A 1 -10.36 -21.43 -7.61
CA MET A 1 -10.34 -19.95 -7.68
C MET A 1 -9.03 -19.57 -8.34
N ALA A 2 -9.04 -18.63 -9.29
CA ALA A 2 -7.79 -18.13 -9.87
C ALA A 2 -6.96 -17.42 -8.80
N ASP A 3 -5.64 -17.58 -8.83
CA ASP A 3 -4.74 -16.81 -7.96
C ASP A 3 -4.80 -15.35 -8.44
N PRO A 4 -5.29 -14.40 -7.62
CA PRO A 4 -5.42 -12.98 -7.99
C PRO A 4 -4.09 -12.35 -8.42
N LEU A 5 -2.95 -12.96 -8.08
CA LEU A 5 -1.63 -12.51 -8.53
C LEU A 5 -1.24 -13.00 -9.93
N GLN A 6 -2.06 -13.81 -10.61
CA GLN A 6 -1.74 -14.29 -11.97
C GLN A 6 -1.73 -13.18 -13.02
N ASP A 7 -2.54 -12.14 -12.83
CA ASP A 7 -2.72 -11.07 -13.81
C ASP A 7 -1.84 -9.83 -13.54
N VAL A 8 -1.08 -9.80 -12.43
CA VAL A 8 -0.13 -8.72 -12.14
C VAL A 8 1.30 -9.08 -12.54
N GLU A 9 2.03 -8.10 -13.10
CA GLU A 9 3.42 -8.29 -13.54
C GLU A 9 4.41 -8.36 -12.37
N TRP A 10 4.10 -7.67 -11.28
CA TRP A 10 4.90 -7.63 -10.05
C TRP A 10 4.00 -7.47 -8.81
N SER A 11 4.57 -7.79 -7.64
CA SER A 11 3.94 -7.55 -6.34
C SER A 11 4.99 -7.04 -5.35
N ALA A 12 4.59 -6.16 -4.44
CA ALA A 12 5.49 -5.56 -3.44
C ALA A 12 5.09 -5.92 -2.02
N GLU A 13 6.10 -6.22 -1.20
CA GLU A 13 5.94 -6.57 0.20
C GLU A 13 6.90 -5.78 1.09
N LEU A 14 6.40 -5.24 2.20
CA LEU A 14 7.17 -4.46 3.16
C LEU A 14 7.42 -5.24 4.45
N ARG A 15 8.68 -5.46 4.80
CA ARG A 15 9.09 -6.14 6.05
C ARG A 15 9.79 -5.16 6.96
N VAL A 16 9.35 -5.03 8.21
CA VAL A 16 9.87 -4.03 9.15
C VAL A 16 10.31 -4.67 10.47
N GLY A 17 11.56 -4.43 10.84
CA GLY A 17 12.08 -4.66 12.19
C GLY A 17 12.11 -3.34 12.94
N VAL A 18 11.53 -3.27 14.13
CA VAL A 18 11.42 -2.02 14.90
C VAL A 18 11.76 -2.22 16.38
N LYS A 19 12.33 -1.19 17.02
CA LYS A 19 12.62 -1.21 18.46
C LYS A 19 11.34 -1.15 19.32
N ASP A 20 10.42 -0.24 18.98
CA ASP A 20 9.10 -0.11 19.63
C ASP A 20 7.96 -0.06 18.60
N ILE A 21 7.36 -1.22 18.34
CA ILE A 21 6.24 -1.34 17.39
C ILE A 21 5.02 -0.51 17.81
N SER A 22 4.78 -0.36 19.12
CA SER A 22 3.62 0.37 19.64
C SER A 22 3.69 1.84 19.25
N ARG A 23 4.90 2.42 19.31
CA ARG A 23 5.16 3.79 18.90
C ARG A 23 5.11 3.95 17.38
N LEU A 24 5.72 3.04 16.60
CA LEU A 24 5.68 3.11 15.13
C LEU A 24 4.26 3.03 14.57
N MET A 25 3.39 2.22 15.17
CA MET A 25 1.99 2.15 14.78
C MET A 25 1.23 3.46 15.07
N ARG A 26 1.49 4.11 16.22
CA ARG A 26 0.83 5.39 16.56
C ARG A 26 1.33 6.57 15.72
N GLU A 27 2.63 6.63 15.45
CA GLU A 27 3.25 7.72 14.69
C GLU A 27 3.10 7.54 13.17
N GLY A 28 2.91 6.30 12.73
CA GLY A 28 2.82 5.91 11.32
C GLY A 28 4.17 5.48 10.76
N LEU A 29 4.13 4.58 9.77
CA LEU A 29 5.31 4.14 9.06
C LEU A 29 5.54 5.05 7.85
N HIS A 30 6.47 6.00 7.96
CA HIS A 30 6.77 6.95 6.90
C HIS A 30 8.16 6.71 6.36
N TRP A 31 8.28 6.52 5.05
CA TRP A 31 9.54 6.39 4.35
C TRP A 31 9.46 7.01 2.96
N SER A 32 10.60 7.39 2.40
CA SER A 32 10.75 7.92 1.04
C SER A 32 11.91 7.26 0.32
N THR A 33 12.18 7.68 -0.91
CA THR A 33 13.36 7.24 -1.67
C THR A 33 14.67 7.55 -0.96
N ASP A 34 14.70 8.56 -0.08
CA ASP A 34 15.88 8.91 0.72
C ASP A 34 16.16 7.88 1.82
N SER A 35 15.13 7.13 2.25
CA SER A 35 15.27 6.01 3.18
C SER A 35 15.98 4.81 2.55
N ILE A 36 16.19 4.78 1.23
CA ILE A 36 16.75 3.61 0.55
C ILE A 36 18.27 3.58 0.69
N TRP A 37 18.76 2.55 1.36
CA TRP A 37 20.17 2.18 1.32
C TRP A 37 20.44 1.33 0.08
N LYS A 38 21.12 1.91 -0.92
CA LYS A 38 21.20 1.36 -2.28
C LYS A 38 22.20 0.21 -2.40
N GLU A 39 23.35 0.33 -1.73
CA GLU A 39 24.49 -0.57 -1.81
C GLU A 39 24.18 -2.04 -1.51
N PRO A 40 23.34 -2.40 -0.51
CA PRO A 40 23.02 -3.79 -0.22
C PRO A 40 21.93 -4.39 -1.12
N GLY A 41 21.33 -3.63 -2.06
CA GLY A 41 20.25 -4.12 -2.90
C GLY A 41 20.69 -5.22 -3.89
N TYR A 42 19.85 -6.22 -4.12
CA TYR A 42 20.15 -7.35 -5.02
C TYR A 42 18.88 -7.96 -5.64
N VAL A 43 19.06 -8.79 -6.67
CA VAL A 43 18.02 -9.67 -7.23
C VAL A 43 18.27 -11.10 -6.78
N ASP A 44 17.26 -11.74 -6.21
CA ASP A 44 17.24 -13.14 -5.83
C ASP A 44 16.45 -13.95 -6.85
N SER A 45 17.12 -14.90 -7.51
CA SER A 45 16.50 -15.84 -8.45
C SER A 45 16.24 -17.22 -7.85
N SER A 46 16.68 -17.46 -6.61
CA SER A 46 16.48 -18.72 -5.89
C SER A 46 15.21 -18.69 -5.05
N LEU A 47 14.86 -17.49 -4.56
CA LEU A 47 13.81 -17.25 -3.58
C LEU A 47 13.95 -18.14 -2.33
N GLU A 48 15.15 -18.65 -2.01
CA GLU A 48 15.35 -19.68 -0.98
C GLU A 48 14.75 -19.28 0.38
N ASN A 49 14.90 -18.00 0.73
CA ASN A 49 14.41 -17.42 1.99
C ASN A 49 12.92 -17.02 1.98
N GLU A 50 12.21 -17.31 0.90
CA GLU A 50 10.79 -17.00 0.73
C GLU A 50 9.89 -18.20 1.03
N THR A 51 8.62 -17.91 1.32
CA THR A 51 7.62 -18.94 1.63
C THR A 51 7.28 -19.78 0.39
N ASP A 52 6.79 -21.00 0.61
CA ASP A 52 6.33 -21.87 -0.48
C ASP A 52 5.19 -21.24 -1.28
N HIS A 53 4.37 -20.39 -0.65
CA HIS A 53 3.34 -19.64 -1.35
C HIS A 53 3.95 -18.65 -2.36
N VAL A 54 4.93 -17.85 -1.92
CA VAL A 54 5.65 -16.91 -2.80
C VAL A 54 6.33 -17.65 -3.96
N LYS A 55 7.00 -18.77 -3.68
CA LYS A 55 7.70 -19.60 -4.69
C LYS A 55 6.76 -20.22 -5.73
N LYS A 56 5.46 -20.37 -5.42
CA LYS A 56 4.46 -20.86 -6.38
C LYS A 56 4.00 -19.79 -7.35
N SER A 57 3.96 -18.52 -6.92
CA SER A 57 3.42 -17.43 -7.73
C SER A 57 4.51 -16.62 -8.44
N TRP A 58 5.75 -16.64 -7.94
CA TRP A 58 6.86 -15.79 -8.40
C TRP A 58 8.15 -16.58 -8.63
N THR A 59 9.04 -16.04 -9.46
CA THR A 59 10.33 -16.68 -9.78
C THR A 59 11.54 -15.82 -9.42
N LEU A 60 11.34 -14.52 -9.21
CA LEU A 60 12.40 -13.57 -8.90
C LEU A 60 11.93 -12.58 -7.83
N ALA A 61 12.87 -12.09 -7.03
CA ALA A 61 12.65 -10.98 -6.10
C ALA A 61 13.75 -9.93 -6.25
N ARG A 62 13.41 -8.64 -6.15
CA ARG A 62 14.35 -7.55 -5.99
C ARG A 62 14.22 -6.98 -4.59
N HIS A 63 15.34 -6.84 -3.90
CA HIS A 63 15.39 -6.40 -2.51
C HIS A 63 15.93 -4.98 -2.40
N TYR A 64 15.19 -4.14 -1.68
CA TYR A 64 15.59 -2.79 -1.29
C TYR A 64 15.64 -2.73 0.24
N TYR A 65 16.69 -2.12 0.77
CA TYR A 65 16.85 -1.92 2.21
C TYR A 65 16.46 -0.49 2.57
N LEU A 66 15.68 -0.36 3.63
CA LEU A 66 15.15 0.92 4.11
C LEU A 66 15.74 1.21 5.49
N LEU A 67 16.17 2.44 5.69
CA LEU A 67 16.63 2.97 6.95
C LEU A 67 15.70 4.07 7.42
N ASP A 68 15.41 4.06 8.72
CA ASP A 68 14.84 5.22 9.37
C ASP A 68 15.82 6.41 9.26
N LEU A 69 15.31 7.55 8.81
CA LEU A 69 16.11 8.77 8.65
C LEU A 69 16.22 9.56 9.97
N GLY A 70 15.53 9.12 11.02
CA GLY A 70 15.75 9.59 12.39
C GLY A 70 17.17 9.27 12.87
N GLY A 71 17.78 10.19 13.63
CA GLY A 71 19.18 10.11 14.02
C GLY A 71 19.60 8.82 14.74
N ASP A 72 18.72 8.23 15.57
CA ASP A 72 18.86 6.86 16.04
C ASP A 72 17.85 6.00 15.30
N ALA A 73 18.35 5.11 14.42
CA ALA A 73 17.51 4.31 13.53
C ALA A 73 16.50 3.50 14.35
N PHE A 74 15.25 3.96 14.34
CA PHE A 74 14.18 3.42 15.18
C PHE A 74 13.61 2.13 14.61
N TRP A 75 13.61 2.03 13.29
CA TRP A 75 13.21 0.87 12.52
C TRP A 75 14.15 0.67 11.33
N VAL A 76 14.19 -0.56 10.83
CA VAL A 76 14.81 -0.91 9.55
C VAL A 76 13.79 -1.69 8.73
N GLY A 77 13.79 -1.46 7.43
CA GLY A 77 12.85 -2.08 6.52
C GLY A 77 13.54 -2.84 5.40
N LYS A 78 12.80 -3.76 4.82
CA LYS A 78 13.10 -4.40 3.55
C LYS A 78 11.85 -4.30 2.69
N LEU A 79 11.96 -3.64 1.54
CA LEU A 79 10.96 -3.72 0.49
C LEU A 79 11.39 -4.84 -0.47
N VAL A 80 10.51 -5.80 -0.70
CA VAL A 80 10.73 -6.92 -1.61
C VAL A 80 9.75 -6.80 -2.76
N VAL A 81 10.26 -6.79 -4.00
CA VAL A 81 9.45 -6.71 -5.21
C VAL A 81 9.59 -8.02 -5.96
N PHE A 82 8.51 -8.78 -6.04
CA PHE A 82 8.45 -10.05 -6.74
C PHE A 82 8.02 -9.87 -8.19
N ALA A 83 8.58 -10.67 -9.09
CA ALA A 83 8.13 -10.75 -10.48
C ALA A 83 8.45 -12.12 -11.07
N ARG A 84 7.88 -12.41 -12.25
CA ARG A 84 8.16 -13.66 -12.99
C ARG A 84 9.30 -13.52 -14.00
N GLN A 85 9.65 -12.28 -14.36
CA GLN A 85 10.61 -11.99 -15.41
C GLN A 85 11.59 -10.91 -14.96
N LEU A 86 12.88 -11.11 -15.26
CA LEU A 86 13.93 -10.15 -14.89
C LEU A 86 13.70 -8.79 -15.55
N LYS A 87 13.14 -8.79 -16.77
CA LYS A 87 12.75 -7.57 -17.48
C LYS A 87 11.78 -6.71 -16.66
N VAL A 88 10.83 -7.30 -15.94
CA VAL A 88 9.90 -6.54 -15.10
C VAL A 88 10.67 -5.86 -13.96
N LEU A 89 11.54 -6.60 -13.25
CA LEU A 89 12.35 -6.03 -12.16
C LEU A 89 13.36 -4.96 -12.63
N SER A 90 13.85 -5.06 -13.86
CA SER A 90 14.77 -4.08 -14.44
C SER A 90 14.08 -2.76 -14.79
N HIS A 91 12.79 -2.81 -15.15
CA HIS A 91 11.98 -1.62 -15.45
C HIS A 91 11.31 -1.03 -14.21
N PHE A 92 11.09 -1.84 -13.16
CA PHE A 92 10.53 -1.36 -11.91
C PHE A 92 11.34 -0.19 -11.33
N ARG A 93 10.61 0.82 -10.86
CA ARG A 93 11.14 2.03 -10.21
C ARG A 93 10.44 2.17 -8.87
N VAL A 94 11.22 2.29 -7.81
CA VAL A 94 10.68 2.39 -6.44
C VAL A 94 10.01 3.73 -6.20
N GLU A 95 10.41 4.74 -6.97
CA GLU A 95 9.85 6.10 -7.00
C GLU A 95 8.38 6.11 -7.44
N THR A 96 7.93 5.12 -8.21
CA THR A 96 6.54 5.01 -8.67
C THR A 96 5.66 4.20 -7.72
N LEU A 97 6.24 3.67 -6.63
CA LEU A 97 5.49 2.88 -5.66
C LEU A 97 4.66 3.80 -4.77
N ALA A 98 3.39 3.48 -4.60
CA ALA A 98 2.51 4.11 -3.63
C ALA A 98 2.08 3.10 -2.55
N PRO A 99 1.65 3.57 -1.35
CA PRO A 99 1.27 2.68 -0.24
C PRO A 99 0.19 1.64 -0.56
N ASP A 100 -0.76 1.97 -1.43
CA ASP A 100 -1.86 1.11 -1.87
C ASP A 100 -1.42 0.01 -2.85
N MET A 101 -0.25 0.14 -3.46
CA MET A 101 0.33 -0.87 -4.36
C MET A 101 1.09 -1.98 -3.60
N VAL A 102 1.30 -1.82 -2.29
CA VAL A 102 1.95 -2.82 -1.43
C VAL A 102 0.93 -3.90 -1.06
N HIS A 103 1.16 -5.11 -1.56
CA HIS A 103 0.24 -6.25 -1.40
C HIS A 103 0.43 -6.98 -0.06
N GLY A 104 1.59 -6.83 0.58
CA GLY A 104 1.88 -7.46 1.86
C GLY A 104 2.71 -6.58 2.78
N ALA A 105 2.47 -6.68 4.08
CA ALA A 105 3.34 -6.03 5.06
C ALA A 105 3.43 -6.83 6.35
N TYR A 106 4.64 -6.89 6.90
CA TYR A 106 4.95 -7.59 8.15
C TYR A 106 5.78 -6.69 9.05
N ALA A 107 5.45 -6.67 10.33
CA ALA A 107 6.29 -5.99 11.32
C ALA A 107 6.44 -6.79 12.60
N ALA A 108 7.67 -6.78 13.12
CA ALA A 108 8.06 -7.46 14.34
C ALA A 108 9.05 -6.61 15.13
N ARG A 109 9.15 -6.87 16.44
CA ARG A 109 10.18 -6.25 17.27
C ARG A 109 11.55 -6.83 16.93
N SER A 110 12.56 -5.99 16.78
CA SER A 110 13.90 -6.42 16.37
C SER A 110 14.60 -7.34 17.38
N ASP A 111 14.23 -7.24 18.66
CA ASP A 111 14.80 -8.03 19.76
C ASP A 111 14.04 -9.34 20.04
N ALA A 112 12.84 -9.50 19.47
CA ALA A 112 11.96 -10.61 19.78
C ALA A 112 11.90 -11.63 18.63
N ARG A 113 12.49 -12.81 18.86
CA ARG A 113 12.36 -13.94 17.94
C ARG A 113 10.94 -14.51 18.01
N ASN A 114 10.40 -14.88 16.85
CA ASN A 114 9.09 -15.54 16.70
C ASN A 114 7.88 -14.73 17.17
N GLN A 115 7.96 -13.40 17.22
CA GLN A 115 6.80 -12.54 17.47
C GLN A 115 6.34 -11.87 16.17
N ILE A 116 5.08 -12.06 15.83
CA ILE A 116 4.41 -11.31 14.75
C ILE A 116 3.52 -10.27 15.43
N CYS A 117 3.86 -9.00 15.26
CA CYS A 117 3.07 -7.89 15.81
C CYS A 117 2.07 -7.35 14.79
N TYR A 118 2.44 -7.38 13.51
CA TYR A 118 1.62 -6.97 12.40
C TYR A 118 1.83 -7.91 11.21
N SER A 119 0.74 -8.29 10.56
CA SER A 119 0.76 -9.05 9.31
C SER A 119 -0.45 -8.68 8.44
N TYR A 120 -0.19 -8.36 7.19
CA TYR A 120 -1.20 -8.04 6.20
C TYR A 120 -0.86 -8.69 4.86
N GLU A 121 -1.83 -9.36 4.25
CA GLU A 121 -1.75 -9.94 2.91
C GLU A 121 -3.07 -9.70 2.16
N VAL A 122 -3.02 -9.07 0.98
CA VAL A 122 -4.21 -8.80 0.13
C VAL A 122 -4.90 -10.11 -0.27
N ASP A 123 -4.12 -11.11 -0.69
CA ASP A 123 -4.64 -12.30 -1.40
C ASP A 123 -4.79 -13.55 -0.53
N GLY A 124 -4.55 -13.44 0.79
CA GLY A 124 -4.50 -14.59 1.72
C GLY A 124 -5.28 -14.45 3.03
N LYS A 125 -6.00 -13.35 3.23
CA LYS A 125 -6.86 -13.02 4.41
C LYS A 125 -6.16 -12.96 5.76
N VAL A 126 -4.84 -12.82 5.81
CA VAL A 126 -4.17 -12.48 7.07
C VAL A 126 -4.27 -10.96 7.25
N ARG A 127 -5.02 -10.55 8.27
CA ARG A 127 -5.03 -9.17 8.77
C ARG A 127 -4.90 -9.26 10.27
N LEU A 128 -3.72 -8.91 10.74
CA LEU A 128 -3.37 -8.98 12.14
C LEU A 128 -2.67 -7.69 12.51
N ASN A 129 -3.21 -7.02 13.51
CA ASN A 129 -2.52 -6.01 14.29
C ASN A 129 -2.72 -6.39 15.74
N ALA A 130 -1.74 -7.06 16.33
CA ALA A 130 -1.87 -7.67 17.65
C ALA A 130 -1.87 -6.64 18.80
N LEU A 131 -1.65 -5.35 18.52
CA LEU A 131 -1.55 -4.30 19.53
C LEU A 131 -2.77 -3.38 19.58
N TYR A 132 -3.33 -3.06 18.41
CA TYR A 132 -4.41 -2.08 18.30
C TYR A 132 -5.59 -2.56 17.47
N ASP A 133 -5.61 -3.85 17.11
CA ASP A 133 -6.67 -4.46 16.30
C ASP A 133 -7.00 -3.60 15.06
N ASP A 134 -8.20 -3.05 14.98
CA ASP A 134 -8.69 -2.30 13.83
C ASP A 134 -8.37 -0.79 13.87
N MET A 135 -7.54 -0.32 14.81
CA MET A 135 -7.14 1.09 14.88
C MET A 135 -6.49 1.53 13.56
N PRO A 136 -6.99 2.58 12.88
CA PRO A 136 -6.40 3.08 11.66
C PRO A 136 -4.95 3.52 11.84
N LEU A 137 -4.08 3.08 10.94
CA LEU A 137 -2.67 3.42 10.91
C LEU A 137 -2.36 4.33 9.71
N THR A 138 -1.38 5.22 9.87
CA THR A 138 -1.00 6.23 8.88
C THR A 138 0.29 5.88 8.14
N GLY A 139 0.56 6.56 7.03
CA GLY A 139 1.75 6.29 6.21
C GLY A 139 1.61 5.01 5.37
N TRP A 140 2.69 4.24 5.30
CA TRP A 140 2.85 3.05 4.47
C TRP A 140 2.23 1.77 5.04
N TRP A 141 1.58 1.81 6.19
CA TRP A 141 0.80 0.68 6.69
C TRP A 141 -0.38 0.42 5.73
N PRO A 142 -0.48 -0.74 5.06
CA PRO A 142 -1.55 -0.97 4.08
C PRO A 142 -2.93 -1.15 4.74
N TRP A 143 -2.97 -1.50 6.03
CA TRP A 143 -4.18 -1.71 6.82
C TRP A 143 -3.87 -1.49 8.32
N PRO A 144 -4.86 -1.23 9.19
CA PRO A 144 -6.18 -0.67 8.87
C PRO A 144 -6.05 0.78 8.38
N LYS A 145 -6.88 1.19 7.41
CA LYS A 145 -6.93 2.56 6.88
C LYS A 145 -8.20 3.28 7.33
N SER A 146 -8.13 4.59 7.51
CA SER A 146 -9.33 5.40 7.76
C SER A 146 -10.26 5.40 6.54
N GLN A 147 -11.57 5.44 6.77
CA GLN A 147 -12.56 5.44 5.68
C GLN A 147 -12.43 6.65 4.73
N SER A 148 -11.90 7.77 5.22
CA SER A 148 -11.61 8.97 4.43
C SER A 148 -10.46 8.81 3.43
N ALA A 149 -9.60 7.80 3.56
CA ALA A 149 -8.47 7.58 2.66
C ALA A 149 -8.88 6.91 1.32
N LYS A 150 -10.15 6.50 1.17
CA LYS A 150 -10.66 5.84 -0.05
C LYS A 150 -11.19 6.81 -1.12
N GLN A 151 -11.28 8.11 -0.85
CA GLN A 151 -11.98 9.07 -1.73
C GLN A 151 -11.08 9.92 -2.65
N THR A 152 -9.75 9.73 -2.66
CA THR A 152 -8.86 10.60 -3.44
C THR A 152 -8.48 10.07 -4.83
N GLY A 153 -9.42 9.40 -5.52
CA GLY A 153 -9.12 8.75 -6.81
C GLY A 153 -10.18 8.88 -7.90
N GLU A 154 -11.42 9.29 -7.60
CA GLU A 154 -12.47 9.44 -8.61
C GLU A 154 -13.32 10.68 -8.30
N GLU A 155 -13.69 11.40 -9.37
CA GLU A 155 -14.59 12.56 -9.46
C GLU A 155 -13.93 13.96 -9.39
N ALA A 156 -13.35 14.37 -10.51
CA ALA A 156 -13.32 15.77 -10.94
C ALA A 156 -13.59 15.89 -12.46
N GLU A 157 -14.78 15.45 -12.88
CA GLU A 157 -15.45 15.75 -14.15
C GLU A 157 -16.95 15.72 -13.82
N GLU A 158 -17.85 16.62 -14.18
CA GLU A 158 -17.89 17.83 -14.99
C GLU A 158 -19.31 18.37 -14.74
N GLU A 159 -19.50 19.53 -14.10
CA GLU A 159 -20.81 20.22 -14.15
C GLU A 159 -20.74 21.30 -15.23
N THR A 160 -21.04 20.92 -16.47
CA THR A 160 -21.46 21.83 -17.53
C THR A 160 -22.99 21.88 -17.53
N GLY A 161 -23.53 23.04 -17.15
CA GLY A 161 -24.97 23.32 -17.12
C GLY A 161 -25.31 24.60 -17.89
N GLU A 162 -25.26 24.54 -19.21
CA GLU A 162 -26.02 25.38 -20.15
C GLU A 162 -26.90 24.38 -20.93
N GLU A 163 -28.18 24.55 -21.24
CA GLU A 163 -28.96 25.69 -21.67
C GLU A 163 -30.44 25.19 -21.79
N GLY A 164 -31.46 26.06 -21.76
CA GLY A 164 -32.79 25.64 -22.22
C GLY A 164 -33.97 26.53 -21.81
N GLY A 165 -34.21 27.60 -22.55
CA GLY A 165 -35.40 28.46 -22.41
C GLY A 165 -36.68 27.96 -23.10
N LYS A 166 -37.74 28.77 -22.88
CA LYS A 166 -39.12 28.78 -23.46
C LYS A 166 -40.10 27.80 -22.80
N THR A 167 -41.32 28.19 -22.41
CA THR A 167 -42.33 28.98 -23.14
C THR A 167 -43.32 29.68 -22.21
N ALA A 168 -43.85 30.81 -22.69
CA ALA A 168 -45.03 31.50 -22.17
C ALA A 168 -46.33 30.73 -22.47
N VAL A 169 -47.31 30.80 -21.56
CA VAL A 169 -48.74 30.62 -21.87
C VAL A 169 -49.56 31.61 -21.03
N GLU A 170 -50.36 32.42 -21.73
CA GLU A 170 -51.36 33.36 -21.22
C GLU A 170 -52.53 32.66 -20.53
N GLY A 171 -53.19 33.37 -19.61
CA GLY A 171 -54.51 32.99 -19.07
C GLY A 171 -55.10 34.10 -18.21
N GLY A 172 -55.91 34.96 -18.83
CA GLY A 172 -56.62 36.05 -18.15
C GLY A 172 -57.96 35.65 -17.51
N SER A 173 -58.65 36.68 -16.99
CA SER A 173 -59.99 36.72 -16.35
C SER A 173 -59.95 36.60 -14.82
N GLY A 174 -60.57 37.49 -14.02
CA GLY A 174 -61.40 38.64 -14.33
C GLY A 174 -61.86 39.31 -13.03
N GLY A 175 -61.96 40.64 -13.02
CA GLY A 175 -62.52 41.44 -11.93
C GLY A 175 -63.90 41.96 -12.33
N ARG A 176 -64.93 41.60 -11.56
CA ARG A 176 -66.32 42.03 -11.71
C ARG A 176 -66.68 43.08 -10.64
N HIS A 177 -67.39 44.08 -11.12
CA HIS A 177 -68.36 44.99 -10.48
C HIS A 177 -67.89 45.94 -9.38
#